data_AF-A0A927WN33-F1
#
_entry.id   AF-A0A927WN33-F1
#
_cell.length_a   1.000
_cell.length_b   1.000
_cell.length_c   1.000
_cell.angle_alpha   90.00
_cell.angle_beta   90.00
_cell.angle_gamma   90.00
#
_symmetry.space_group_name_H-M   'P 1'
#
loop_
_entity.id
_entity.type
_entity.pdbx_description
1 polymer ?
#
loop_
_entity_poly.entity_id
_entity_poly.type
_entity_poly.pdbx_seq_one_letter_code
_entity_poly.pdbx_strand_id
1 'polypeptide(L)'
;MSELPVSAEQYFADFSFDLADYRIIRKGKYVATVKGLDNSSHGQQFVSFLYGADIKIGDMLQTGTTILFVARLDYDTYNGKKQLINAFVR
;
A
#
# COMPACT_ATOMS: atom_id res chain seq x y z
N MET A 1 14.02 2.30 3.04
CA MET A 1 13.49 3.66 2.85
C MET A 1 14.09 4.18 1.58
N SER A 2 13.27 4.37 0.55
CA SER A 2 13.69 4.96 -0.71
C SER A 2 13.18 6.39 -0.82
N GLU A 3 13.91 7.23 -1.53
CA GLU A 3 13.45 8.57 -1.90
C GLU A 3 12.71 8.49 -3.24
N LEU A 4 11.48 8.99 -3.26
CA LEU A 4 10.67 9.04 -4.47
C LEU A 4 11.17 10.18 -5.38
N PRO A 5 11.18 9.99 -6.71
CA PRO A 5 11.54 11.05 -7.65
C PRO A 5 10.44 12.12 -7.79
N VAL A 6 9.20 11.80 -7.43
CA VAL A 6 8.02 12.67 -7.45
C VAL A 6 7.19 12.46 -6.18
N SER A 7 6.19 13.32 -5.92
CA SER A 7 5.29 13.13 -4.77
C SER A 7 4.46 11.84 -4.92
N ALA A 8 4.05 11.24 -3.81
CA ALA A 8 3.20 10.05 -3.84
C ALA A 8 1.83 10.36 -4.47
N GLU A 9 1.32 11.58 -4.31
CA GLU A 9 0.09 12.03 -4.96
C GLU A 9 0.21 12.05 -6.48
N GLN A 10 1.33 12.57 -7.00
CA GLN A 10 1.59 12.58 -8.45
C GLN A 10 1.78 11.16 -8.98
N TYR A 11 2.54 10.32 -8.27
CA TYR A 11 2.68 8.90 -8.60
C TYR A 11 1.30 8.21 -8.68
N PHE A 12 0.42 8.39 -7.70
CA PHE A 12 -0.93 7.81 -7.73
C PHE A 12 -1.81 8.37 -8.85
N ALA A 13 -1.64 9.65 -9.21
CA ALA A 13 -2.36 10.26 -10.33
C ALA A 13 -1.93 9.67 -11.67
N ASP A 14 -0.62 9.49 -11.88
CA ASP A 14 -0.04 8.92 -13.10
C ASP A 14 -0.48 7.47 -13.32
N PHE A 15 -0.62 6.70 -12.23
CA PHE A 15 -1.09 5.30 -12.24
C PHE A 15 -2.56 5.16 -11.81
N SER A 16 -3.38 6.19 -12.01
CA SER A 16 -4.77 6.21 -11.53
C SER A 16 -5.65 5.08 -12.11
N PHE A 17 -5.31 4.60 -13.30
CA PHE A 17 -6.00 3.50 -13.99
C PHE A 17 -5.73 2.13 -13.35
N ASP A 18 -4.60 1.98 -12.64
CA ASP A 18 -4.18 0.75 -11.97
C ASP A 18 -4.57 0.72 -10.49
N LEU A 19 -5.22 1.78 -9.99
CA LEU A 19 -5.65 1.86 -8.59
C LEU A 19 -6.78 0.87 -8.30
N ALA A 20 -6.56 0.00 -7.31
CA ALA A 20 -7.56 -0.91 -6.79
C ALA A 20 -8.02 -0.50 -5.38
N ASP A 21 -9.29 -0.77 -5.07
CA ASP A 21 -9.86 -0.57 -3.75
C ASP A 21 -9.58 -1.79 -2.85
N TYR A 22 -8.83 -1.58 -1.77
CA TYR A 22 -8.47 -2.60 -0.80
C TYR A 22 -9.26 -2.43 0.49
N ARG A 23 -10.02 -3.46 0.86
CA ARG A 23 -10.65 -3.57 2.17
C ARG A 23 -9.62 -4.05 3.18
N ILE A 24 -9.42 -3.25 4.22
CA ILE A 24 -8.50 -3.55 5.32
C ILE A 24 -9.29 -4.26 6.41
N ILE A 25 -8.89 -5.47 6.75
CA ILE A 25 -9.53 -6.28 7.77
C ILE A 25 -8.50 -6.62 8.83
N ARG A 26 -8.75 -6.18 10.06
CA ARG A 26 -7.86 -6.36 11.22
C ARG A 26 -8.54 -7.26 12.23
N LYS A 27 -7.93 -8.41 12.52
CA LYS A 27 -8.47 -9.42 13.46
C LYS A 27 -9.94 -9.79 13.15
N GLY A 28 -10.26 -9.96 11.86
CA GLY A 28 -11.60 -10.31 11.37
C GLY A 28 -12.60 -9.16 11.32
N LYS A 29 -12.22 -7.92 11.67
CA LYS A 29 -13.10 -6.74 11.58
C LYS A 29 -12.67 -5.83 10.45
N TYR A 30 -13.65 -5.33 9.69
CA TYR A 30 -13.41 -4.27 8.72
C TYR A 30 -12.91 -2.99 9.41
N VAL A 31 -11.85 -2.40 8.88
CA VAL A 31 -11.24 -1.15 9.36
C VAL A 31 -11.59 -0.01 8.41
N ALA A 32 -11.23 -0.15 7.13
CA ALA A 32 -11.41 0.87 6.11
C ALA A 32 -11.30 0.26 4.70
N THR A 33 -11.69 1.02 3.69
CA THR A 33 -11.35 0.77 2.29
C THR A 33 -10.41 1.87 1.85
N VAL A 34 -9.25 1.52 1.27
CA VAL A 34 -8.24 2.47 0.80
C VAL A 34 -7.80 2.09 -0.62
N LYS A 35 -7.43 3.10 -1.41
CA LYS A 35 -6.87 2.87 -2.74
C LYS A 35 -5.39 2.51 -2.64
N GLY A 36 -4.98 1.47 -3.35
CA GLY A 36 -3.60 1.01 -3.40
C GLY A 36 -3.16 0.62 -4.81
N LEU A 37 -1.85 0.60 -5.01
CA LEU A 37 -1.19 0.17 -6.24
C LEU A 37 -0.42 -1.12 -6.01
N ASP A 38 -0.76 -2.16 -6.76
CA ASP A 38 -0.02 -3.41 -6.77
C ASP A 38 1.35 -3.23 -7.40
N ASN A 39 2.37 -3.67 -6.68
CA ASN A 39 3.76 -3.57 -7.12
C ASN A 39 4.52 -4.86 -6.83
N SER A 40 5.61 -5.05 -7.58
CA SER A 40 6.57 -6.11 -7.30
C SER A 40 7.99 -5.61 -7.52
N SER A 41 8.89 -5.98 -6.63
CA SER A 41 10.31 -5.62 -6.73
C SER A 41 11.16 -6.75 -6.14
N HIS A 42 12.21 -7.16 -6.86
CA HIS A 42 13.12 -8.24 -6.43
C HIS A 42 12.40 -9.53 -6.00
N GLY A 43 11.29 -9.87 -6.68
CA GLY A 43 10.47 -11.04 -6.37
C GLY A 43 9.56 -10.91 -5.14
N GLN A 44 9.52 -9.75 -4.49
CA GLN A 44 8.60 -9.45 -3.40
C GLN A 44 7.41 -8.64 -3.91
N GLN A 45 6.20 -9.10 -3.59
CA GLN A 45 4.96 -8.37 -3.87
C GLN A 45 4.63 -7.43 -2.72
N PHE A 46 4.17 -6.24 -3.06
CA PHE A 46 3.70 -5.26 -2.08
C PHE A 46 2.62 -4.39 -2.69
N VAL A 47 1.74 -3.89 -1.84
CA VAL A 47 0.74 -2.88 -2.21
C VAL A 47 1.18 -1.54 -1.64
N SER A 48 1.31 -0.55 -2.52
CA SER A 48 1.67 0.81 -2.15
C SER A 48 0.40 1.58 -1.77
N PHE A 49 0.44 2.30 -0.66
CA PHE A 49 -0.63 3.17 -0.17
C PHE A 49 -0.10 4.57 0.13
N LEU A 50 -0.96 5.58 0.03
CA LEU A 50 -0.62 6.92 0.52
C LEU A 50 -0.37 6.90 2.03
N TYR A 51 0.64 7.65 2.46
CA TYR A 51 0.95 7.81 3.88
C TYR A 51 -0.23 8.44 4.62
N GLY A 52 -0.62 7.83 5.74
CA GLY A 52 -1.82 8.18 6.50
C GLY A 52 -2.91 7.11 6.47
N ALA A 53 -2.85 6.14 5.54
CA ALA A 53 -3.70 4.96 5.58
C ALA A 53 -3.43 4.11 6.85
N ASP A 54 -4.47 3.65 7.55
CA ASP A 54 -4.34 2.79 8.73
C ASP A 54 -4.07 1.33 8.32
N ILE A 55 -2.85 1.06 7.87
CA ILE A 55 -2.34 -0.28 7.55
C ILE A 55 -1.36 -0.73 8.63
N LYS A 56 -1.49 -1.97 9.10
CA LYS A 56 -0.60 -2.60 10.08
C LYS A 56 -0.18 -4.00 9.65
N ILE A 57 0.98 -4.44 10.16
CA ILE A 57 1.43 -5.82 10.02
C ILE A 57 0.38 -6.75 10.64
N GLY A 58 0.04 -7.81 9.90
CA GLY A 58 -1.02 -8.75 10.25
C GLY A 58 -2.42 -8.37 9.76
N ASP A 59 -2.60 -7.20 9.15
CA ASP A 59 -3.85 -6.88 8.46
C ASP A 59 -4.03 -7.76 7.22
N MET A 60 -5.28 -8.07 6.92
CA MET A 60 -5.70 -8.72 5.69
C MET A 60 -6.15 -7.64 4.70
N LEU A 61 -5.55 -7.62 3.52
CA LEU A 61 -5.94 -6.79 2.40
C LEU A 61 -6.82 -7.63 1.47
N GLN A 62 -8.03 -7.17 1.19
CA GLN A 62 -8.94 -7.84 0.27
C GLN A 62 -9.31 -6.93 -0.90
N THR A 63 -9.09 -7.40 -2.12
CA THR A 63 -9.54 -6.76 -3.37
C THR A 63 -10.22 -7.81 -4.25
N GLY A 64 -11.50 -7.62 -4.58
CA GLY A 64 -12.29 -8.63 -5.28
C GLY A 64 -12.23 -10.01 -4.60
N THR A 65 -11.72 -11.02 -5.33
CA THR A 65 -11.49 -12.39 -4.84
C THR A 65 -10.11 -12.61 -4.23
N THR A 66 -9.20 -11.64 -4.37
CA THR A 66 -7.82 -11.73 -3.89
C THR A 66 -7.75 -11.35 -2.41
N ILE A 67 -7.02 -12.16 -1.66
CA ILE A 67 -6.78 -11.97 -0.23
C ILE A 67 -5.27 -12.05 0.01
N LEU A 68 -4.73 -11.02 0.68
CA LEU A 68 -3.31 -10.86 0.94
C LEU A 68 -3.10 -10.53 2.42
N PHE A 69 -2.00 -11.00 3.01
CA PHE A 69 -1.67 -10.68 4.40
C PHE A 69 -0.43 -9.80 4.51
N VAL A 70 -0.55 -8.67 5.21
CA VAL A 70 0.57 -7.74 5.41
C VAL A 70 1.61 -8.39 6.32
N ALA A 71 2.78 -8.68 5.77
CA ALA A 71 3.89 -9.28 6.49
C ALA A 71 4.92 -8.24 6.98
N ARG A 72 5.12 -7.17 6.20
CA ARG A 72 6.07 -6.09 6.51
C ARG A 72 5.55 -4.76 5.95
N LEU A 73 5.91 -3.66 6.60
CA LEU A 73 5.72 -2.31 6.09
C LEU A 73 7.07 -1.64 5.91
N ASP A 74 7.29 -1.05 4.74
CA ASP A 74 8.31 -0.04 4.54
C ASP A 74 7.67 1.31 4.19
N TYR A 75 8.47 2.37 4.26
CA TYR A 75 8.03 3.72 3.97
C TYR A 75 9.01 4.39 3.02
N ASP A 76 8.45 5.02 1.99
CA ASP A 76 9.21 5.87 1.09
C ASP A 76 8.91 7.33 1.36
N THR A 77 9.91 8.15 1.07
CA THR A 77 9.92 9.57 1.40
C THR A 77 10.02 10.42 0.15
N TYR A 78 9.43 11.60 0.18
CA TYR A 78 9.66 12.65 -0.82
C TYR A 78 9.99 13.94 -0.09
N ASN A 79 11.09 14.60 -0.47
CA ASN A 79 11.63 15.78 0.21
C ASN A 79 11.77 15.57 1.74
N GLY A 80 12.32 14.41 2.13
CA GLY A 80 12.54 14.03 3.53
C GLY A 80 11.28 13.71 4.35
N LYS A 81 10.08 13.73 3.75
CA LYS A 81 8.82 13.41 4.44
C LYS A 81 8.29 12.06 3.96
N LYS A 82 7.80 11.23 4.88
CA LYS A 82 7.10 9.98 4.52
C LYS A 82 5.86 10.31 3.69
N GLN A 83 5.72 9.64 2.56
CA GLN A 83 4.59 9.84 1.64
C GLN A 83 3.95 8.54 1.16
N LEU A 84 4.68 7.43 1.23
CA LEU A 84 4.20 6.12 0.78
C LEU A 84 4.35 5.09 1.89
N ILE A 85 3.41 4.16 1.94
CA ILE A 85 3.48 2.93 2.73
C ILE A 85 3.57 1.77 1.74
N ASN A 86 4.66 1.01 1.77
CA ASN A 86 4.81 -0.21 0.99
C ASN A 86 4.47 -1.41 1.87
N ALA A 87 3.29 -1.98 1.69
CA ALA A 87 2.82 -3.12 2.45
C ALA A 87 3.18 -4.43 1.72
N PHE A 88 4.25 -5.10 2.17
CA PHE A 88 4.68 -6.38 1.62
C PHE A 88 3.73 -7.48 2.05
N VAL A 89 3.32 -8.30 1.08
CA VAL A 89 2.26 -9.28 1.22
C VAL A 89 2.73 -10.69 0.89
N ARG A 90 1.96 -11.67 1.37
CA ARG A 90 2.10 -13.10 1.07
C ARG A 90 0.73 -13.76 1.00
#